data_AF-A0AAN3VVX7-F1
#
_entry.id   AF-A0AAN3VVX7-F1
#
_cell.length_a   1.000
_cell.length_b   1.000
_cell.length_c   1.000
_cell.angle_alpha   90.00
_cell.angle_beta   90.00
_cell.angle_gamma   90.00
#
_symmetry.space_group_name_H-M   'P 1'
#
loop_
_entity.id
_entity.type
_entity.pdbx_description
1 polymer ?
#
loop_
_entity_poly.entity_id
_entity_poly.type
_entity_poly.pdbx_seq_one_letter_code
_entity_poly.pdbx_strand_id
1 'polypeptide(L)'
;MSKLLEISSEELELVIQNTADKLNMSKAIVEKDLWVCVILKYLFSKFKYRDAIVFKGGTSLSKVYKLIERFSEDIDLALDWKLLGYGKTEPYEDRSNTKQLKFNDKINDDTKVFLRDEFLPVLQNDFKEILKDKIYSFYIDNFDGQTICFDYPKNHKDSSILQVIRLEIGSLAEPIPASNQKIKTYIEEVYPEVFDENIEVVAVDSLRTFFEKITILHREANRVNGNYPTRYSRHFYDVYKMILTDIREKSFENIELLKIVIHFKKKFYASNWAKYDDIMNGNLKLIPSKEGLEIFSKDYDIMKNMLFGEKIPFDKIIDTLKEYEKELNDVIKNK
;
A
#
# COMPACT_ATOMS: atom_id res chain seq x y z
N MET A 1 18.77 6.27 17.12
CA MET A 1 18.24 7.02 15.96
C MET A 1 18.46 6.14 14.73
N SER A 2 18.37 6.65 13.49
CA SER A 2 18.92 5.87 12.38
C SER A 2 20.42 6.16 12.26
N LYS A 3 21.25 5.11 12.19
CA LYS A 3 22.71 5.23 12.05
C LYS A 3 23.07 5.93 10.74
N LEU A 4 22.26 5.71 9.70
CA LEU A 4 22.37 6.40 8.41
C LEU A 4 22.11 7.92 8.49
N LEU A 5 21.47 8.42 9.56
CA LEU A 5 21.31 9.85 9.81
C LEU A 5 22.47 10.46 10.62
N GLU A 6 23.36 9.63 11.17
CA GLU A 6 24.47 10.05 12.05
C GLU A 6 25.81 10.17 11.28
N ILE A 7 25.92 9.58 10.10
CA ILE A 7 27.10 9.69 9.23
C ILE A 7 27.16 11.05 8.52
N SER A 8 28.34 11.43 8.04
CA SER A 8 28.53 12.69 7.31
C SER A 8 27.78 12.70 5.97
N SER A 9 27.48 13.89 5.45
CA SER A 9 26.83 14.05 4.14
C SER A 9 27.65 13.43 2.99
N GLU A 10 28.98 13.47 3.08
CA GLU A 10 29.89 12.88 2.08
C GLU A 10 29.86 11.35 2.11
N GLU A 11 29.87 10.75 3.31
CA GLU A 11 29.72 9.30 3.48
C GLU A 11 28.34 8.83 3.01
N LEU A 12 27.29 9.57 3.35
CA LEU A 12 25.92 9.23 2.92
C LEU A 12 25.80 9.26 1.39
N GLU A 13 26.35 10.29 0.73
CA GLU A 13 26.38 10.37 -0.73
C GLU A 13 27.11 9.19 -1.36
N LEU A 14 28.30 8.85 -0.84
CA LEU A 14 29.08 7.72 -1.34
C LEU A 14 28.33 6.39 -1.21
N VAL A 15 27.68 6.16 -0.07
CA VAL A 15 26.92 4.94 0.18
C VAL A 15 25.67 4.89 -0.70
N ILE A 16 24.97 6.01 -0.90
CA ILE A 16 23.82 6.10 -1.83
C ILE A 16 24.27 5.78 -3.26
N GLN A 17 25.35 6.40 -3.75
CA GLN A 17 25.89 6.16 -5.09
C GLN A 17 26.25 4.68 -5.29
N ASN A 18 27.05 4.12 -4.39
CA ASN A 18 27.48 2.73 -4.52
C ASN A 18 26.30 1.72 -4.41
N THR A 19 25.28 2.04 -3.60
CA THR A 19 24.06 1.23 -3.49
C THR A 19 23.24 1.30 -4.79
N ALA A 20 23.08 2.51 -5.34
CA ALA A 20 22.37 2.74 -6.59
C ALA A 20 23.02 1.98 -7.76
N ASP A 21 24.35 2.01 -7.86
CA ASP A 21 25.09 1.30 -8.90
C ASP A 21 24.95 -0.23 -8.76
N LYS A 22 25.06 -0.77 -7.54
CA LYS A 22 24.93 -2.21 -7.28
C LYS A 22 23.52 -2.75 -7.56
N LEU A 23 22.49 -1.95 -7.26
CA LEU A 23 21.09 -2.34 -7.47
C LEU A 23 20.58 -1.94 -8.86
N ASN A 24 21.39 -1.26 -9.67
CA ASN A 24 21.00 -0.70 -10.96
C ASN A 24 19.72 0.18 -10.85
N MET A 25 19.71 1.07 -9.87
CA MET A 25 18.63 2.01 -9.58
C MET A 25 19.13 3.45 -9.59
N SER A 26 18.24 4.44 -9.68
CA SER A 26 18.64 5.84 -9.53
C SER A 26 18.94 6.17 -8.06
N LYS A 27 19.87 7.10 -7.84
CA LYS A 27 20.18 7.60 -6.49
C LYS A 27 18.96 8.16 -5.77
N ALA A 28 18.04 8.78 -6.51
CA ALA A 28 16.79 9.30 -5.95
C ALA A 28 15.91 8.19 -5.36
N ILE A 29 15.88 6.99 -5.97
CA ILE A 29 15.13 5.85 -5.44
C ILE A 29 15.77 5.33 -4.15
N VAL A 30 17.10 5.20 -4.11
CA VAL A 30 17.82 4.76 -2.91
C VAL A 30 17.66 5.77 -1.76
N GLU A 31 17.80 7.06 -2.05
CA GLU A 31 17.59 8.12 -1.07
C GLU A 31 16.13 8.14 -0.56
N LYS A 32 15.14 8.01 -1.46
CA LYS A 32 13.74 7.94 -1.05
C LYS A 32 13.44 6.72 -0.18
N ASP A 33 14.01 5.56 -0.50
CA ASP A 33 13.88 4.34 0.32
C ASP A 33 14.41 4.53 1.74
N LEU A 34 15.57 5.20 1.88
CA LEU A 34 16.12 5.58 3.19
C LEU A 34 15.09 6.39 3.98
N TRP A 35 14.52 7.45 3.38
CA TRP A 35 13.56 8.31 4.08
C TRP A 35 12.23 7.62 4.39
N VAL A 36 11.77 6.70 3.53
CA VAL A 36 10.62 5.80 3.80
C VAL A 36 10.89 4.95 5.04
N CYS A 37 12.08 4.36 5.14
CA CYS A 37 12.47 3.55 6.28
C CYS A 37 12.63 4.38 7.57
N VAL A 38 13.18 5.60 7.47
CA VAL A 38 13.29 6.53 8.61
C VAL A 38 11.92 6.88 9.18
N ILE A 39 10.96 7.23 8.33
CA ILE A 39 9.62 7.60 8.81
C ILE A 39 8.86 6.39 9.34
N LEU A 40 8.95 5.22 8.70
CA LEU A 40 8.36 3.98 9.22
C LEU A 40 8.95 3.59 10.58
N LYS A 41 10.28 3.67 10.73
CA LYS A 41 10.95 3.43 12.02
C LYS A 41 10.40 4.34 13.09
N TYR A 42 10.27 5.63 12.82
CA TYR A 42 9.67 6.57 13.77
C TYR A 42 8.21 6.24 14.10
N LEU A 43 7.38 6.01 13.07
CA LEU A 43 5.95 5.76 13.20
C LEU A 43 5.64 4.53 14.07
N PHE A 44 6.45 3.48 13.96
CA PHE A 44 6.22 2.23 14.70
C PHE A 44 7.03 2.10 15.99
N SER A 45 7.99 2.99 16.27
CA SER A 45 8.79 2.92 17.52
C SER A 45 8.50 4.04 18.51
N LYS A 46 8.39 5.29 18.05
CA LYS A 46 8.37 6.48 18.93
C LYS A 46 7.07 7.27 18.85
N PHE A 47 6.36 7.17 17.74
CA PHE A 47 5.19 7.99 17.50
C PHE A 47 4.09 7.75 18.53
N LYS A 48 3.43 8.82 18.96
CA LYS A 48 2.37 8.80 19.97
C LYS A 48 1.24 7.82 19.64
N TYR A 49 0.90 7.66 18.35
CA TYR A 49 -0.19 6.80 17.89
C TYR A 49 0.30 5.47 17.27
N ARG A 50 1.52 5.01 17.59
CA ARG A 50 2.14 3.79 17.00
C ARG A 50 1.27 2.53 17.12
N ASP A 51 0.52 2.38 18.22
CA ASP A 51 -0.31 1.21 18.50
C ASP A 51 -1.68 1.26 17.79
N ALA A 52 -1.97 2.36 17.10
CA ALA A 52 -3.22 2.61 16.40
C ALA A 52 -3.04 2.68 14.88
N ILE A 53 -1.84 2.37 14.36
CA ILE A 53 -1.56 2.33 12.94
C ILE A 53 -1.07 0.94 12.52
N VAL A 54 -1.45 0.52 11.33
CA VAL A 54 -0.94 -0.72 10.71
C VAL A 54 -0.50 -0.45 9.28
N PHE A 55 0.70 -0.89 8.92
CA PHE A 55 1.27 -0.71 7.59
C PHE A 55 0.64 -1.69 6.60
N LYS A 56 0.25 -1.19 5.42
CA LYS A 56 -0.45 -2.01 4.43
C LYS A 56 -0.09 -1.62 2.99
N GLY A 57 -0.85 -2.18 2.05
CA GLY A 57 -0.84 -1.74 0.66
C GLY A 57 0.42 -2.12 -0.11
N GLY A 58 0.70 -1.39 -1.20
CA GLY A 58 1.76 -1.76 -2.14
C GLY A 58 3.15 -1.75 -1.52
N THR A 59 3.43 -0.76 -0.68
CA THR A 59 4.76 -0.60 -0.07
C THR A 59 5.02 -1.67 0.99
N SER A 60 3.99 -2.16 1.68
CA SER A 60 4.16 -3.33 2.56
C SER A 60 4.53 -4.59 1.76
N LEU A 61 3.92 -4.81 0.59
CA LEU A 61 4.26 -5.96 -0.26
C LEU A 61 5.70 -5.93 -0.76
N SER A 62 6.24 -4.76 -1.11
CA SER A 62 7.64 -4.65 -1.54
C SER A 62 8.61 -4.65 -0.37
N LYS A 63 8.37 -3.88 0.69
CA LYS A 63 9.33 -3.69 1.79
C LYS A 63 9.34 -4.82 2.81
N VAL A 64 8.18 -5.37 3.15
CA VAL A 64 8.06 -6.43 4.15
C VAL A 64 8.22 -7.79 3.50
N TYR A 65 7.42 -8.05 2.47
CA TYR A 65 7.29 -9.40 1.91
C TYR A 65 8.14 -9.63 0.66
N LYS A 66 8.69 -8.57 0.05
CA LYS A 66 9.46 -8.63 -1.21
C LYS A 66 8.73 -9.36 -2.34
N LEU A 67 7.40 -9.24 -2.37
CA LEU A 67 6.52 -9.96 -3.30
C LEU A 67 6.32 -9.23 -4.63
N ILE A 68 6.63 -7.93 -4.68
CA ILE A 68 6.47 -7.12 -5.89
C ILE A 68 7.75 -6.36 -6.18
N GLU A 69 8.08 -6.25 -7.47
CA GLU A 69 9.28 -5.57 -7.97
C GLU A 69 8.89 -4.28 -8.68
N ARG A 70 8.27 -3.37 -7.95
CA ARG A 70 8.00 -2.02 -8.43
C ARG A 70 8.15 -1.02 -7.32
N PHE A 71 8.56 0.19 -7.69
CA PHE A 71 8.58 1.28 -6.74
C PHE A 71 7.15 1.62 -6.32
N SER A 72 6.94 1.84 -5.03
CA SER A 72 5.67 2.27 -4.47
C SER A 72 5.91 3.59 -3.77
N GLU A 73 5.23 4.63 -4.26
CA GLU A 73 5.50 6.01 -3.87
C GLU A 73 4.82 6.41 -2.55
N ASP A 74 3.81 5.63 -2.16
CA ASP A 74 2.87 5.90 -1.08
C ASP A 74 3.08 4.92 0.08
N ILE A 75 3.05 5.38 1.33
CA ILE A 75 2.98 4.54 2.53
C ILE A 75 1.52 4.48 2.95
N ASP A 76 0.85 3.35 2.69
CA ASP A 76 -0.52 3.12 3.12
C ASP A 76 -0.57 2.71 4.60
N LEU A 77 -1.32 3.44 5.41
CA LEU A 77 -1.55 3.15 6.82
C LEU A 77 -3.05 2.97 7.09
N ALA A 78 -3.41 1.88 7.76
CA ALA A 78 -4.70 1.74 8.41
C ALA A 78 -4.66 2.42 9.78
N LEU A 79 -5.59 3.35 10.04
CA LEU A 79 -5.75 4.01 11.34
C LEU A 79 -6.90 3.34 12.11
N ASP A 80 -6.69 3.07 13.39
CA ASP A 80 -7.73 2.56 14.27
C ASP A 80 -8.77 3.66 14.54
N TRP A 81 -9.99 3.47 14.02
CA TRP A 81 -11.10 4.43 14.16
C TRP A 81 -11.47 4.73 15.62
N LYS A 82 -11.09 3.89 16.59
CA LYS A 82 -11.28 4.18 18.02
C LYS A 82 -10.57 5.46 18.46
N LEU A 83 -9.48 5.87 17.79
CA LEU A 83 -8.83 7.15 18.05
C LEU A 83 -9.71 8.35 17.71
N LEU A 84 -10.64 8.19 16.77
CA LEU A 84 -11.58 9.24 16.38
C LEU A 84 -12.83 9.27 17.28
N GLY A 85 -12.88 8.44 18.33
CA GLY A 85 -13.99 8.36 19.27
C GLY A 85 -15.07 7.33 18.91
N TYR A 86 -14.90 6.54 17.86
CA TYR A 86 -15.85 5.51 17.47
C TYR A 86 -15.73 4.23 18.32
N GLY A 87 -16.86 3.59 18.59
CA GLY A 87 -16.90 2.29 19.25
C GLY A 87 -16.22 1.18 18.44
N LYS A 88 -15.74 0.13 19.13
CA LYS A 88 -15.04 -1.00 18.49
C LYS A 88 -15.86 -1.64 17.35
N THR A 89 -17.17 -1.82 17.56
CA THR A 89 -18.09 -2.44 16.59
C THR A 89 -18.99 -1.43 15.89
N GLU A 90 -18.87 -0.14 16.21
CA GLU A 90 -19.77 0.91 15.71
C GLU A 90 -19.76 0.98 14.17
N PRO A 91 -18.61 0.88 13.46
CA PRO A 91 -18.63 0.85 12.00
C PRO A 91 -19.38 -0.33 11.38
N TYR A 92 -19.54 -1.43 12.13
CA TYR A 92 -20.21 -2.64 11.67
C TYR A 92 -21.69 -2.71 12.01
N GLU A 93 -22.22 -1.81 12.85
CA GLU A 93 -23.65 -1.76 13.18
C GLU A 93 -24.54 -1.73 11.93
N ASP A 94 -25.70 -2.38 12.02
CA ASP A 94 -26.62 -2.48 10.90
C ASP A 94 -27.20 -1.12 10.52
N ARG A 95 -26.99 -0.74 9.26
CA ARG A 95 -27.43 0.52 8.66
C ARG A 95 -27.95 0.22 7.26
N SER A 96 -28.94 0.97 6.79
CA SER A 96 -29.29 0.97 5.36
C SER A 96 -28.11 1.47 4.53
N ASN A 97 -28.03 1.07 3.26
CA ASN A 97 -26.91 1.46 2.39
C ASN A 97 -26.65 2.98 2.39
N THR A 98 -27.69 3.80 2.32
CA THR A 98 -27.56 5.27 2.36
C THR A 98 -27.03 5.77 3.70
N LYS A 99 -27.45 5.18 4.83
CA LYS A 99 -26.93 5.54 6.16
C LYS A 99 -25.49 5.09 6.33
N GLN A 100 -25.13 3.92 5.80
CA GLN A 100 -23.77 3.41 5.84
C GLN A 100 -22.82 4.30 5.02
N LEU A 101 -23.23 4.73 3.82
CA LEU A 101 -22.43 5.66 3.02
C LEU A 101 -22.19 6.98 3.76
N LYS A 102 -23.24 7.60 4.33
CA LYS A 102 -23.09 8.81 5.14
C LYS A 102 -22.17 8.63 6.34
N PHE A 103 -22.23 7.46 6.99
CA PHE A 103 -21.35 7.14 8.10
C PHE A 103 -19.89 6.99 7.64
N ASN A 104 -19.64 6.32 6.52
CA ASN A 104 -18.31 6.18 5.94
C ASN A 104 -17.72 7.55 5.55
N ASP A 105 -18.52 8.41 4.92
CA ASP A 105 -18.12 9.78 4.58
C ASP A 105 -17.75 10.58 5.83
N LYS A 106 -18.56 10.47 6.89
CA LYS A 106 -18.28 11.10 8.17
C LYS A 106 -16.96 10.60 8.80
N ILE A 107 -16.71 9.29 8.82
CA ILE A 107 -15.44 8.75 9.33
C ILE A 107 -14.25 9.30 8.53
N ASN A 108 -14.38 9.36 7.20
CA ASN A 108 -13.32 9.92 6.36
C ASN A 108 -13.08 11.39 6.68
N ASP A 109 -14.14 12.19 6.87
CA ASP A 109 -14.01 13.60 7.24
C ASP A 109 -13.40 13.79 8.63
N ASP A 110 -13.83 13.01 9.62
CA ASP A 110 -13.24 13.03 10.97
C ASP A 110 -11.76 12.59 10.93
N THR A 111 -11.41 11.64 10.05
CA THR A 111 -10.01 11.26 9.81
C THR A 111 -9.20 12.46 9.30
N LYS A 112 -9.71 13.19 8.29
CA LYS A 112 -9.02 14.39 7.76
C LYS A 112 -8.80 15.45 8.85
N VAL A 113 -9.81 15.68 9.70
CA VAL A 113 -9.73 16.61 10.83
C VAL A 113 -8.66 16.16 11.81
N PHE A 114 -8.68 14.89 12.24
CA PHE A 114 -7.68 14.32 13.14
C PHE A 114 -6.26 14.40 12.56
N LEU A 115 -6.09 14.10 11.27
CA LEU A 115 -4.77 14.20 10.63
C LEU A 115 -4.24 15.63 10.64
N ARG A 116 -5.09 16.61 10.33
CA ARG A 116 -4.72 18.03 10.30
C ARG A 116 -4.44 18.59 11.70
N ASP A 117 -5.29 18.29 12.67
CA ASP A 117 -5.31 18.98 13.97
C ASP A 117 -4.50 18.25 15.05
N GLU A 118 -4.24 16.94 14.90
CA GLU A 118 -3.50 16.13 15.87
C GLU A 118 -2.30 15.40 15.28
N PHE A 119 -2.49 14.59 14.23
CA PHE A 119 -1.43 13.71 13.71
C PHE A 119 -0.24 14.51 13.13
N LEU A 120 -0.54 15.46 12.23
CA LEU A 120 0.46 16.28 11.56
C LEU A 120 1.25 17.17 12.52
N PRO A 121 0.62 17.90 13.48
CA PRO A 121 1.36 18.68 14.47
C PRO A 121 2.35 17.85 15.30
N VAL A 122 1.98 16.62 15.71
CA VAL A 122 2.90 15.72 16.42
C VAL A 122 4.08 15.32 15.54
N LEU A 123 3.82 14.94 14.27
CA LEU A 123 4.90 14.65 13.31
C LEU A 123 5.85 15.84 13.14
N GLN A 124 5.30 17.04 12.92
CA GLN A 124 6.09 18.26 12.72
C GLN A 124 6.94 18.59 13.95
N ASN A 125 6.39 18.46 15.15
CA ASN A 125 7.11 18.70 16.39
C ASN A 125 8.27 17.73 16.56
N ASP A 126 8.01 16.42 16.43
CA ASP A 126 9.01 15.41 16.70
C ASP A 126 10.12 15.40 15.65
N PHE A 127 9.79 15.71 14.39
CA PHE A 127 10.79 15.81 13.33
C PHE A 127 11.69 17.04 13.42
N LYS A 128 11.29 18.11 14.13
CA LYS A 128 12.19 19.26 14.41
C LYS A 128 13.42 18.80 15.18
N GLU A 129 13.20 17.94 16.18
CA GLU A 129 14.30 17.37 16.97
C GLU A 129 15.07 16.30 16.20
N ILE A 130 14.38 15.51 15.36
CA ILE A 130 14.99 14.41 14.62
C ILE A 130 15.90 14.92 13.49
N LEU A 131 15.44 15.91 12.73
CA LEU A 131 16.14 16.38 11.52
C LEU A 131 16.89 17.69 11.72
N LYS A 132 16.65 18.39 12.84
CA LYS A 132 17.34 19.62 13.24
C LYS A 132 17.42 20.62 12.08
N ASP A 133 18.62 20.86 11.56
CA ASP A 133 18.93 21.89 10.56
C ASP A 133 18.67 21.44 9.11
N LYS A 134 18.20 20.22 8.87
CA LYS A 134 17.88 19.76 7.51
C LYS A 134 16.63 20.48 6.98
N ILE A 135 16.60 20.70 5.66
CA ILE A 135 15.44 21.29 4.98
C ILE A 135 14.43 20.19 4.69
N TYR A 136 13.23 20.30 5.27
CA TYR A 136 12.10 19.40 5.03
C TYR A 136 10.78 20.09 5.33
N SER A 137 9.67 19.48 4.91
CA SER A 137 8.34 19.90 5.38
C SER A 137 7.36 18.73 5.46
N PHE A 138 6.39 18.87 6.35
CA PHE A 138 5.20 18.03 6.38
C PHE A 138 3.96 18.88 6.13
N TYR A 139 3.08 18.42 5.25
CA TYR A 139 1.85 19.13 4.92
C TYR A 139 0.75 18.14 4.50
N ILE A 140 -0.52 18.54 4.60
CA ILE A 140 -1.64 17.77 4.05
C ILE A 140 -1.67 17.96 2.54
N ASP A 141 -1.88 16.87 1.79
CA ASP A 141 -2.04 16.94 0.34
C ASP A 141 -3.26 17.80 -0.05
N ASN A 142 -3.10 18.64 -1.07
CA ASN A 142 -4.11 19.62 -1.47
C ASN A 142 -5.37 18.98 -2.07
N PHE A 143 -5.27 17.75 -2.58
CA PHE A 143 -6.35 17.03 -3.25
C PHE A 143 -6.89 15.88 -2.39
N ASP A 144 -6.08 15.37 -1.47
CA ASP A 144 -6.48 14.32 -0.53
C ASP A 144 -6.16 14.66 0.92
N GLY A 145 -7.18 15.08 1.66
CA GLY A 145 -7.06 15.39 3.09
C GLY A 145 -6.70 14.19 3.98
N GLN A 146 -6.72 12.95 3.46
CA GLN A 146 -6.27 11.75 4.16
C GLN A 146 -4.79 11.44 3.90
N THR A 147 -4.09 12.28 3.14
CA THR A 147 -2.68 12.11 2.82
C THR A 147 -1.83 13.18 3.49
N ILE A 148 -0.84 12.76 4.28
CA ILE A 148 0.25 13.62 4.76
C ILE A 148 1.46 13.46 3.83
N CYS A 149 1.88 14.55 3.21
CA CYS A 149 3.10 14.61 2.42
C CYS A 149 4.30 14.91 3.33
N PHE A 150 5.36 14.13 3.16
CA PHE A 150 6.68 14.38 3.71
C PHE A 150 7.63 14.76 2.57
N ASP A 151 7.89 16.05 2.45
CA ASP A 151 8.95 16.59 1.60
C ASP A 151 10.28 16.47 2.36
N TYR A 152 10.95 15.34 2.15
CA TYR A 152 12.13 14.93 2.88
C TYR A 152 13.40 15.68 2.42
N PRO A 153 14.48 15.70 3.24
CA PRO A 153 15.76 16.31 2.87
C PRO A 153 16.45 15.56 1.72
N LYS A 154 16.03 15.85 0.49
CA LYS A 154 16.50 15.21 -0.74
C LYS A 154 17.63 15.97 -1.40
N ASN A 155 18.67 15.24 -1.80
CA ASN A 155 19.78 15.75 -2.60
C ASN A 155 19.68 15.34 -4.07
N HIS A 156 18.91 14.29 -4.36
CA HIS A 156 18.72 13.75 -5.70
C HIS A 156 17.33 14.04 -6.22
N LYS A 157 17.22 14.20 -7.54
CA LYS A 157 15.94 14.36 -8.24
C LYS A 157 15.86 13.38 -9.39
N ASP A 158 14.67 12.84 -9.59
CA ASP A 158 14.34 11.93 -10.68
C ASP A 158 12.90 12.24 -11.11
N SER A 159 12.71 12.64 -12.36
CA SER A 159 11.41 13.03 -12.91
C SER A 159 10.45 11.85 -13.08
N SER A 160 10.96 10.61 -12.98
CA SER A 160 10.14 9.39 -13.09
C SER A 160 9.39 9.04 -11.79
N ILE A 161 9.74 9.67 -10.66
CA ILE A 161 9.10 9.44 -9.36
C ILE A 161 8.70 10.75 -8.70
N LEU A 162 7.65 10.70 -7.89
CA LEU A 162 7.26 11.75 -6.96
C LEU A 162 8.38 11.95 -5.93
N GLN A 163 8.89 13.17 -5.87
CA GLN A 163 9.96 13.57 -4.94
C GLN A 163 9.46 13.82 -3.51
N VAL A 164 8.32 13.24 -3.13
CA VAL A 164 7.67 13.38 -1.83
C VAL A 164 7.25 11.98 -1.39
N ILE A 165 7.32 11.71 -0.08
CA ILE A 165 6.75 10.50 0.51
C ILE A 165 5.33 10.84 0.94
N ARG A 166 4.35 10.10 0.43
CA ARG A 166 2.94 10.28 0.76
C ARG A 166 2.54 9.26 1.82
N LEU A 167 2.03 9.71 2.96
CA LEU A 167 1.44 8.85 3.98
C LEU A 167 -0.07 8.86 3.78
N GLU A 168 -0.61 7.85 3.10
CA GLU A 168 -2.06 7.72 2.89
C GLU A 168 -2.67 7.00 4.10
N ILE A 169 -3.43 7.73 4.92
CA ILE A 169 -3.90 7.26 6.24
C ILE A 169 -5.42 7.16 6.23
N GLY A 170 -5.93 5.92 6.21
CA GLY A 170 -7.37 5.64 6.15
C GLY A 170 -7.87 4.94 7.40
N SER A 171 -8.97 5.44 7.98
CA SER A 171 -9.62 4.80 9.13
C SER A 171 -10.60 3.70 8.72
N LEU A 172 -11.08 3.67 7.48
CA LEU A 172 -11.92 2.58 6.97
C LEU A 172 -11.03 1.45 6.43
N ALA A 173 -10.33 0.76 7.32
CA ALA A 173 -9.53 -0.41 7.01
C ALA A 173 -9.68 -1.46 8.11
N GLU A 174 -9.73 -2.73 7.74
CA GLU A 174 -9.73 -3.84 8.71
C GLU A 174 -8.40 -4.58 8.62
N PRO A 175 -7.30 -4.09 9.22
CA PRO A 175 -5.95 -4.56 8.92
C PRO A 175 -5.61 -5.96 9.49
N ILE A 176 -6.59 -6.81 9.79
CA ILE A 176 -6.40 -8.09 10.48
C ILE A 176 -6.56 -9.25 9.49
N PRO A 177 -5.61 -10.21 9.43
CA PRO A 177 -4.45 -10.35 10.31
C PRO A 177 -3.30 -9.38 9.96
N ALA A 178 -2.55 -9.01 11.00
CA ALA A 178 -1.31 -8.26 10.92
C ALA A 178 -0.29 -8.82 11.92
N SER A 179 0.99 -8.63 11.63
CA SER A 179 2.09 -9.13 12.46
C SER A 179 3.27 -8.18 12.48
N ASN A 180 4.12 -8.30 13.50
CA ASN A 180 5.40 -7.61 13.58
C ASN A 180 6.35 -8.14 12.51
N GLN A 181 6.97 -7.22 11.79
CA GLN A 181 7.85 -7.52 10.66
C GLN A 181 9.09 -6.64 10.72
N LYS A 182 10.22 -7.18 10.28
CA LYS A 182 11.47 -6.44 10.14
C LYS A 182 11.64 -5.95 8.71
N ILE A 183 12.01 -4.69 8.55
CA ILE A 183 12.35 -4.10 7.25
C ILE A 183 13.77 -3.55 7.27
N LYS A 184 14.35 -3.42 6.08
CA LYS A 184 15.70 -2.88 5.87
C LYS A 184 15.66 -1.76 4.84
N THR A 185 16.58 -0.81 4.95
CA THR A 185 16.87 0.10 3.83
C THR A 185 17.59 -0.66 2.72
N TYR A 186 17.53 -0.19 1.47
CA TYR A 186 18.36 -0.73 0.39
C TYR A 186 19.85 -0.63 0.70
N ILE A 187 20.26 0.43 1.39
CA ILE A 187 21.64 0.60 1.87
C ILE A 187 22.02 -0.53 2.82
N GLU A 188 21.14 -0.87 3.77
CA GLU A 188 21.34 -1.97 4.72
C GLU A 188 21.32 -3.34 4.02
N GLU A 189 20.50 -3.52 2.99
CA GLU A 189 20.51 -4.77 2.21
C GLU A 189 21.84 -4.99 1.49
N VAL A 190 22.47 -3.92 1.02
CA VAL A 190 23.78 -3.99 0.34
C VAL A 190 24.95 -4.05 1.33
N TYR A 191 24.83 -3.42 2.49
CA TYR A 191 25.88 -3.33 3.52
C TYR A 191 25.38 -3.79 4.91
N PRO A 192 24.92 -5.04 5.05
CA PRO A 192 24.31 -5.53 6.28
C PRO A 192 25.30 -5.66 7.46
N GLU A 193 26.60 -5.69 7.19
CA GLU A 193 27.64 -5.72 8.23
C GLU A 193 27.95 -4.33 8.80
N VAL A 194 27.59 -3.26 8.08
CA VAL A 194 27.89 -1.87 8.45
C VAL A 194 26.69 -1.20 9.08
N PHE A 195 25.51 -1.43 8.49
CA PHE A 195 24.25 -0.86 8.93
C PHE A 195 23.34 -1.95 9.46
N ASP A 196 22.70 -1.66 10.59
CA ASP A 196 21.63 -2.47 11.17
C ASP A 196 20.64 -1.51 11.82
N GLU A 197 19.65 -1.10 11.05
CA GLU A 197 18.68 -0.10 11.51
C GLU A 197 17.65 -0.68 12.48
N ASN A 198 17.53 -2.02 12.56
CA ASN A 198 16.55 -2.73 13.40
C ASN A 198 15.15 -2.11 13.30
N ILE A 199 14.63 -1.98 12.08
CA ILE A 199 13.32 -1.36 11.84
C ILE A 199 12.24 -2.42 11.97
N GLU A 200 11.34 -2.22 12.93
CA GLU A 200 10.17 -3.06 13.12
C GLU A 200 8.89 -2.29 12.78
N VAL A 201 7.99 -2.94 12.06
CA VAL A 201 6.68 -2.41 11.67
C VAL A 201 5.60 -3.45 11.94
N VAL A 202 4.38 -3.01 12.23
CA VAL A 202 3.20 -3.89 12.23
C VAL A 202 2.61 -3.84 10.82
N ALA A 203 2.63 -4.95 10.09
CA ALA A 203 2.16 -5.00 8.71
C ALA A 203 0.99 -5.98 8.51
N VAL A 204 0.04 -5.59 7.67
CA VAL A 204 -1.07 -6.46 7.22
C VAL A 204 -0.49 -7.68 6.51
N ASP A 205 -1.09 -8.84 6.77
CA ASP A 205 -0.72 -10.09 6.13
C ASP A 205 -0.81 -10.02 4.59
N SER A 206 0.19 -10.59 3.92
CA SER A 206 0.28 -10.56 2.45
C SER A 206 -0.88 -11.27 1.76
N LEU A 207 -1.40 -12.37 2.32
CA LEU A 207 -2.55 -13.08 1.77
C LEU A 207 -3.85 -12.27 1.94
N ARG A 208 -3.98 -11.54 3.05
CA ARG A 208 -5.11 -10.60 3.17
C ARG A 208 -5.03 -9.50 2.13
N THR A 209 -3.85 -8.90 1.93
CA THR A 209 -3.66 -7.86 0.91
C THR A 209 -3.89 -8.41 -0.50
N PHE A 210 -3.53 -9.67 -0.75
CA PHE A 210 -3.87 -10.38 -1.97
C PHE A 210 -5.38 -10.41 -2.20
N PHE A 211 -6.15 -10.85 -1.20
CA PHE A 211 -7.61 -10.87 -1.28
C PHE A 211 -8.23 -9.48 -1.45
N GLU A 212 -7.66 -8.44 -0.83
CA GLU A 212 -8.08 -7.06 -1.08
C GLU A 212 -7.85 -6.63 -2.54
N LYS A 213 -6.75 -7.06 -3.15
CA LYS A 213 -6.46 -6.74 -4.55
C LYS A 213 -7.35 -7.51 -5.51
N ILE A 214 -7.58 -8.81 -5.32
CA ILE A 214 -8.46 -9.56 -6.23
C ILE A 214 -9.91 -9.05 -6.14
N THR A 215 -10.37 -8.60 -4.97
CA THR A 215 -11.71 -7.99 -4.83
C THR A 215 -11.79 -6.62 -5.50
N ILE A 216 -10.70 -5.84 -5.53
CA ILE A 216 -10.61 -4.62 -6.35
C ILE A 216 -10.71 -4.97 -7.83
N LEU A 217 -9.91 -5.94 -8.31
CA LEU A 217 -9.95 -6.38 -9.70
C LEU A 217 -11.35 -6.89 -10.08
N HIS A 218 -12.02 -7.61 -9.19
CA HIS A 218 -13.39 -8.06 -9.41
C HIS A 218 -14.42 -6.96 -9.54
N ARG A 219 -14.33 -5.95 -8.69
CA ARG A 219 -15.17 -4.76 -8.82
C ARG A 219 -14.93 -4.08 -10.18
N GLU A 220 -13.67 -3.90 -10.58
CA GLU A 220 -13.36 -3.24 -11.85
C GLU A 220 -13.73 -4.11 -13.06
N ALA A 221 -13.58 -5.43 -12.98
CA ALA A 221 -13.96 -6.35 -14.05
C ALA A 221 -15.47 -6.41 -14.31
N ASN A 222 -16.28 -6.03 -13.32
CA ASN A 222 -17.73 -5.91 -13.43
C ASN A 222 -18.21 -4.49 -13.74
N ARG A 223 -17.31 -3.51 -13.86
CA ARG A 223 -17.68 -2.12 -14.16
C ARG A 223 -18.46 -2.02 -15.48
N VAL A 224 -19.57 -1.29 -15.44
CA VAL A 224 -20.48 -1.11 -16.59
C VAL A 224 -20.56 0.32 -17.11
N ASN A 225 -19.98 1.30 -16.40
CA ASN A 225 -20.12 2.72 -16.74
C ASN A 225 -18.99 3.27 -17.62
N GLY A 226 -18.04 2.45 -18.06
CA GLY A 226 -16.88 2.87 -18.88
C GLY A 226 -15.84 3.74 -18.16
N ASN A 227 -16.16 4.29 -16.98
CA ASN A 227 -15.29 5.19 -16.23
C ASN A 227 -14.28 4.41 -15.38
N TYR A 228 -13.28 3.82 -16.03
CA TYR A 228 -12.22 3.09 -15.37
C TYR A 228 -11.23 4.04 -14.64
N PRO A 229 -10.78 3.67 -13.43
CA PRO A 229 -9.82 4.48 -12.69
C PRO A 229 -8.42 4.43 -13.31
N THR A 230 -7.66 5.51 -13.17
CA THR A 230 -6.26 5.59 -13.58
C THR A 230 -5.33 5.01 -12.51
N ARG A 231 -4.11 4.61 -12.88
CA ARG A 231 -3.11 3.99 -12.00
C ARG A 231 -3.58 2.68 -11.36
N TYR A 232 -4.54 1.97 -11.94
CA TYR A 232 -5.07 0.71 -11.40
C TYR A 232 -4.43 -0.53 -12.03
N SER A 233 -3.70 -0.38 -13.14
CA SER A 233 -2.88 -1.45 -13.74
C SER A 233 -1.89 -2.07 -12.74
N ARG A 234 -1.43 -1.29 -11.74
CA ARG A 234 -0.59 -1.79 -10.64
C ARG A 234 -1.20 -2.96 -9.87
N HIS A 235 -2.53 -3.01 -9.75
CA HIS A 235 -3.20 -4.12 -9.08
C HIS A 235 -3.09 -5.43 -9.86
N PHE A 236 -3.13 -5.37 -11.21
CA PHE A 236 -2.93 -6.54 -12.06
C PHE A 236 -1.49 -7.06 -11.92
N TYR A 237 -0.50 -6.16 -11.97
CA TYR A 237 0.91 -6.54 -11.78
C TYR A 237 1.18 -7.13 -10.40
N ASP A 238 0.68 -6.50 -9.34
CA ASP A 238 0.87 -6.98 -7.97
C ASP A 238 0.26 -8.38 -7.79
N VAL A 239 -0.99 -8.58 -8.26
CA VAL A 239 -1.66 -9.89 -8.19
C VAL A 239 -0.91 -10.94 -8.99
N TYR A 240 -0.42 -10.60 -10.19
CA TYR A 240 0.40 -11.50 -10.99
C TYR A 240 1.66 -11.94 -10.23
N LYS A 241 2.44 -11.00 -9.69
CA LYS A 241 3.66 -11.35 -8.94
C LYS A 241 3.36 -12.20 -7.71
N MET A 242 2.25 -11.94 -7.01
CA MET A 242 1.83 -12.71 -5.84
C MET A 242 1.35 -14.13 -6.20
N ILE A 243 0.69 -14.33 -7.35
CA ILE A 243 0.29 -15.66 -7.83
C ILE A 243 1.49 -16.55 -8.15
N LEU A 244 2.65 -15.95 -8.45
CA LEU A 244 3.89 -16.69 -8.70
C LEU A 244 4.60 -17.16 -7.42
N THR A 245 4.01 -16.93 -6.23
CA THR A 245 4.54 -17.41 -4.95
C THR A 245 3.57 -18.40 -4.29
N ASP A 246 3.93 -18.84 -3.09
CA ASP A 246 3.09 -19.65 -2.19
C ASP A 246 1.71 -19.03 -1.85
N ILE A 247 1.50 -17.75 -2.14
CA ILE A 247 0.21 -17.07 -1.94
C ILE A 247 -0.89 -17.72 -2.78
N ARG A 248 -0.58 -18.25 -3.97
CA ARG A 248 -1.55 -18.96 -4.83
C ARG A 248 -2.15 -20.17 -4.12
N GLU A 249 -1.31 -20.99 -3.48
CA GLU A 249 -1.78 -22.19 -2.78
C GLU A 249 -2.50 -21.81 -1.49
N LYS A 250 -1.92 -20.89 -0.71
CA LYS A 250 -2.53 -20.37 0.51
C LYS A 250 -3.90 -19.74 0.27
N SER A 251 -4.13 -19.09 -0.88
CA SER A 251 -5.42 -18.48 -1.19
C SER A 251 -6.52 -19.53 -1.41
N PHE A 252 -6.19 -20.71 -1.93
CA PHE A 252 -7.14 -21.81 -2.08
C PHE A 252 -7.52 -22.43 -0.73
N GLU A 253 -6.58 -22.47 0.21
CA GLU A 253 -6.77 -23.01 1.55
C GLU A 253 -7.60 -22.07 2.44
N ASN A 254 -7.40 -20.75 2.32
CA ASN A 254 -7.91 -19.75 3.27
C ASN A 254 -9.14 -18.97 2.76
N ILE A 255 -10.16 -19.66 2.27
CA ILE A 255 -11.40 -19.05 1.75
C ILE A 255 -12.18 -18.26 2.83
N GLU A 256 -12.06 -18.62 4.11
CA GLU A 256 -12.68 -17.84 5.19
C GLU A 256 -12.10 -16.42 5.29
N LEU A 257 -10.81 -16.23 5.04
CA LEU A 257 -10.20 -14.91 4.99
C LEU A 257 -10.74 -14.09 3.81
N LEU A 258 -10.97 -14.72 2.66
CA LEU A 258 -11.63 -14.07 1.52
C LEU A 258 -13.06 -13.64 1.88
N LYS A 259 -13.83 -14.47 2.59
CA LYS A 259 -15.18 -14.10 3.07
C LYS A 259 -15.17 -12.88 3.98
N ILE A 260 -14.21 -12.78 4.90
CA ILE A 260 -14.03 -11.61 5.78
C ILE A 260 -13.76 -10.36 4.94
N VAL A 261 -12.82 -10.44 3.98
CA VAL A 261 -12.51 -9.31 3.08
C VAL A 261 -13.75 -8.90 2.26
N ILE A 262 -14.52 -9.86 1.75
CA ILE A 262 -15.77 -9.59 1.01
C ILE A 262 -16.79 -8.87 1.91
N HIS A 263 -16.99 -9.34 3.14
CA HIS A 263 -17.92 -8.73 4.09
C HIS A 263 -17.54 -7.27 4.36
N PHE A 264 -16.26 -7.01 4.61
CA PHE A 264 -15.71 -5.67 4.77
C PHE A 264 -15.95 -4.79 3.53
N LYS A 265 -15.63 -5.30 2.32
CA LYS A 265 -15.83 -4.56 1.07
C LYS A 265 -17.30 -4.24 0.81
N LYS A 266 -18.22 -5.15 1.11
CA LYS A 266 -19.67 -4.91 1.01
C LYS A 266 -20.14 -3.79 1.94
N LYS A 267 -19.61 -3.73 3.15
CA LYS A 267 -19.99 -2.73 4.17
C LYS A 267 -19.44 -1.34 3.85
N PHE A 268 -18.14 -1.26 3.50
CA PHE A 268 -17.44 0.02 3.41
C PHE A 268 -17.23 0.53 1.99
N TYR A 269 -17.27 -0.35 1.00
CA TYR A 269 -16.95 -0.05 -0.41
C TYR A 269 -18.01 -0.63 -1.37
N ALA A 270 -19.28 -0.46 -0.99
CA ALA A 270 -20.42 -0.87 -1.81
C ALA A 270 -20.43 -0.12 -3.15
N SER A 271 -20.69 -0.86 -4.22
CA SER A 271 -20.97 -0.29 -5.54
C SER A 271 -21.94 -1.21 -6.27
N ASN A 272 -22.80 -0.61 -7.10
CA ASN A 272 -23.86 -1.31 -7.85
C ASN A 272 -23.33 -2.42 -8.76
N TRP A 273 -22.08 -2.30 -9.21
CA TRP A 273 -21.45 -3.29 -10.08
C TRP A 273 -20.40 -4.16 -9.37
N ALA A 274 -20.14 -3.95 -8.07
CA ALA A 274 -19.06 -4.66 -7.40
C ALA A 274 -19.27 -6.18 -7.31
N LYS A 275 -20.54 -6.61 -7.24
CA LYS A 275 -20.95 -8.03 -7.30
C LYS A 275 -20.18 -8.97 -6.35
N TYR A 276 -19.77 -8.48 -5.18
CA TYR A 276 -18.92 -9.27 -4.27
C TYR A 276 -19.51 -10.63 -3.84
N ASP A 277 -20.84 -10.76 -3.80
CA ASP A 277 -21.52 -12.03 -3.51
C ASP A 277 -21.32 -13.08 -4.60
N ASP A 278 -21.07 -12.67 -5.85
CA ASP A 278 -20.81 -13.58 -6.97
C ASP A 278 -19.50 -14.35 -6.77
N ILE A 279 -18.52 -13.77 -6.08
CA ILE A 279 -17.23 -14.41 -5.77
C ILE A 279 -17.46 -15.73 -5.02
N MET A 280 -18.32 -15.72 -4.00
CA MET A 280 -18.59 -16.90 -3.18
C MET A 280 -19.45 -17.97 -3.88
N ASN A 281 -20.02 -17.63 -5.03
CA ASN A 281 -20.70 -18.58 -5.91
C ASN A 281 -19.75 -19.14 -7.00
N GLY A 282 -18.44 -18.92 -6.87
CA GLY A 282 -17.42 -19.28 -7.85
C GLY A 282 -17.57 -18.52 -9.18
N ASN A 283 -17.96 -17.26 -9.09
CA ASN A 283 -18.00 -16.32 -10.20
C ASN A 283 -17.09 -15.12 -9.93
N LEU A 284 -15.92 -15.36 -9.32
CA LEU A 284 -14.81 -14.41 -9.36
C LEU A 284 -14.53 -14.07 -10.82
N LYS A 285 -14.26 -12.79 -11.04
CA LYS A 285 -13.95 -12.20 -12.33
C LYS A 285 -12.80 -11.25 -12.07
N LEU A 286 -11.69 -11.38 -12.76
CA LEU A 286 -10.50 -10.53 -12.66
C LEU A 286 -10.28 -9.76 -13.95
N ILE A 287 -10.79 -10.32 -15.06
CA ILE A 287 -10.58 -9.76 -16.39
C ILE A 287 -11.75 -8.83 -16.78
N PRO A 288 -11.49 -7.54 -17.03
CA PRO A 288 -12.52 -6.59 -17.46
C PRO A 288 -12.96 -6.82 -18.91
N SER A 289 -13.90 -6.00 -19.37
CA SER A 289 -14.28 -5.97 -20.79
C SER A 289 -13.08 -5.60 -21.67
N LYS A 290 -13.18 -5.84 -22.99
CA LYS A 290 -12.14 -5.46 -23.95
C LYS A 290 -11.76 -3.98 -23.84
N GLU A 291 -12.74 -3.10 -23.72
CA GLU A 291 -12.53 -1.66 -23.48
C GLU A 291 -11.72 -1.41 -22.20
N GLY A 292 -12.08 -2.06 -21.09
CA GLY A 292 -11.33 -1.94 -19.83
C GLY A 292 -9.90 -2.45 -19.95
N LEU A 293 -9.67 -3.56 -20.66
CA LEU A 293 -8.33 -4.08 -20.93
C LEU A 293 -7.48 -3.09 -21.73
N GLU A 294 -8.04 -2.45 -22.75
CA GLU A 294 -7.32 -1.43 -23.53
C GLU A 294 -6.92 -0.23 -22.67
N ILE A 295 -7.80 0.20 -21.76
CA ILE A 295 -7.51 1.30 -20.81
C ILE A 295 -6.41 0.89 -19.83
N PHE A 296 -6.53 -0.28 -19.20
CA PHE A 296 -5.52 -0.73 -18.23
C PHE A 296 -4.19 -1.10 -18.87
N SER A 297 -4.17 -1.55 -20.13
CA SER A 297 -2.92 -1.77 -20.87
C SER A 297 -2.17 -0.46 -21.09
N LYS A 298 -2.86 0.61 -21.48
CA LYS A 298 -2.26 1.95 -21.63
C LYS A 298 -1.77 2.49 -20.29
N ASP A 299 -2.54 2.28 -19.22
CA ASP A 299 -2.13 2.63 -17.86
C ASP A 299 -0.87 1.85 -17.41
N TYR A 300 -0.79 0.56 -17.77
CA TYR A 300 0.37 -0.28 -17.50
C TYR A 300 1.62 0.20 -18.24
N ASP A 301 1.49 0.65 -19.49
CA ASP A 301 2.61 1.20 -20.26
C ASP A 301 3.26 2.42 -19.59
N ILE A 302 2.46 3.27 -18.94
CA ILE A 302 2.96 4.39 -18.14
C ILE A 302 3.67 3.85 -16.88
N MET A 303 3.05 2.88 -16.21
CA MET A 303 3.56 2.29 -14.96
C MET A 303 4.86 1.50 -15.16
N LYS A 304 5.16 0.96 -16.35
CA LYS A 304 6.39 0.19 -16.65
C LYS A 304 7.69 0.92 -16.28
N ASN A 305 7.67 2.25 -16.18
CA ASN A 305 8.82 3.05 -15.77
C ASN A 305 9.14 2.90 -14.27
N MET A 306 8.18 2.45 -13.46
CA MET A 306 8.33 2.20 -12.02
C MET A 306 8.69 0.73 -11.70
N LEU A 307 8.74 -0.15 -12.71
CA LEU A 307 9.08 -1.56 -12.53
C LEU A 307 10.60 -1.74 -12.46
N PHE A 308 11.03 -2.62 -11.55
CA PHE A 308 12.40 -3.11 -11.50
C PHE A 308 12.48 -4.48 -12.20
N GLY A 309 13.65 -4.82 -12.75
CA GLY A 309 13.86 -6.13 -13.38
C GLY A 309 13.16 -6.29 -14.74
N GLU A 310 12.66 -7.50 -15.01
CA GLU A 310 12.05 -7.86 -16.29
C GLU A 310 10.66 -7.22 -16.45
N LYS A 311 10.48 -6.45 -17.53
CA LYS A 311 9.21 -5.81 -17.87
C LYS A 311 8.28 -6.80 -18.57
N ILE A 312 7.44 -7.48 -17.80
CA ILE A 312 6.50 -8.48 -18.30
C ILE A 312 5.44 -7.82 -19.22
N PRO A 313 5.13 -8.41 -20.40
CA PRO A 313 4.02 -7.95 -21.23
C PRO A 313 2.67 -8.05 -20.52
N PHE A 314 1.79 -7.07 -20.74
CA PHE A 314 0.48 -7.02 -20.06
C PHE A 314 -0.39 -8.25 -20.39
N ASP A 315 -0.34 -8.75 -21.63
CA ASP A 315 -1.10 -9.93 -22.02
C ASP A 315 -0.70 -11.18 -21.21
N LYS A 316 0.59 -11.34 -20.90
CA LYS A 316 1.06 -12.45 -20.05
C LYS A 316 0.56 -12.34 -18.61
N ILE A 317 0.47 -11.12 -18.07
CA ILE A 317 -0.16 -10.85 -16.77
C ILE A 317 -1.63 -11.29 -16.82
N ILE A 318 -2.35 -10.85 -17.84
CA ILE A 318 -3.77 -11.15 -18.03
C ILE A 318 -4.02 -12.66 -18.17
N ASP A 319 -3.21 -13.37 -18.94
CA ASP A 319 -3.38 -14.82 -19.13
C ASP A 319 -3.13 -15.60 -17.83
N THR A 320 -2.13 -15.21 -17.05
CA THR A 320 -1.88 -15.80 -15.71
C THR A 320 -3.07 -15.55 -14.77
N LEU A 321 -3.64 -14.34 -14.80
CA LEU A 321 -4.81 -14.01 -13.98
C LEU A 321 -6.07 -14.78 -14.41
N LYS A 322 -6.25 -15.07 -15.72
CA LYS A 322 -7.36 -15.91 -16.22
C LYS A 322 -7.26 -17.34 -15.70
N GLU A 323 -6.06 -17.92 -15.70
CA GLU A 323 -5.82 -19.25 -15.16
C GLU A 323 -6.17 -19.32 -13.68
N TYR A 324 -5.65 -18.36 -12.90
CA TYR A 324 -5.94 -18.27 -11.47
C TYR A 324 -7.43 -18.03 -11.17
N GLU A 325 -8.11 -17.17 -11.96
CA GLU A 325 -9.56 -16.94 -11.84
C GLU A 325 -10.34 -18.24 -11.95
N LYS A 326 -10.02 -19.08 -12.93
CA LYS A 326 -10.65 -20.39 -13.12
C LYS A 326 -10.41 -21.31 -11.92
N GLU A 327 -9.16 -21.42 -11.48
CA GLU A 327 -8.78 -22.29 -10.36
C GLU A 327 -9.49 -21.90 -9.06
N LEU A 328 -9.46 -20.62 -8.69
CA LEU A 328 -10.11 -20.17 -7.46
C LEU A 328 -11.63 -20.37 -7.54
N ASN A 329 -12.24 -20.15 -8.70
CA ASN A 329 -13.67 -20.41 -8.91
C ASN A 329 -14.02 -21.90 -8.74
N ASP A 330 -13.19 -22.80 -9.27
CA ASP A 330 -13.37 -24.25 -9.11
C ASP A 330 -13.20 -24.67 -7.64
N VAL A 331 -12.22 -24.11 -6.93
CA VAL A 331 -12.02 -24.34 -5.48
C VAL A 331 -13.25 -23.88 -4.68
N ILE A 332 -13.81 -22.70 -5.00
CA ILE A 332 -14.98 -22.16 -4.30
C ILE A 332 -16.23 -23.01 -4.57
N LYS A 333 -16.44 -23.49 -5.80
CA LYS A 333 -17.61 -24.33 -6.16
C LYS A 333 -17.58 -25.72 -5.54
N ASN A 334 -16.39 -26.24 -5.25
CA ASN A 334 -16.19 -27.58 -4.70
C ASN A 334 -16.13 -27.59 -3.16
N LYS A 335 -16.24 -26.44 -2.50
CA LYS A 335 -16.40 -26.29 -1.05
C LYS A 335 -17.84 -25.96 -0.72
#